data_AF-A0AAN7GLD6-F1
#
_entry.id   AF-A0AAN7GLD6-F1
#
_cell.length_a   1.000
_cell.length_b   1.000
_cell.length_c   1.000
_cell.angle_alpha   90.00
_cell.angle_beta   90.00
_cell.angle_gamma   90.00
#
_symmetry.space_group_name_H-M   'P 1'
#
loop_
_entity.id
_entity.type
_entity.pdbx_description
1 polymer ?
#
loop_
_entity_poly.entity_id
_entity_poly.type
_entity_poly.pdbx_seq_one_letter_code
_entity_poly.pdbx_strand_id
1 'polypeptide(L)'
;MLTGTQIHLVPIDHGYCLPETLEDCTFDWLYWPQACQPYTSSTVDYIDSLDAEQDIAMLKFYGWDVLLECARTLCEEVFLEGVSAIMDSHLDMLKQ
;
A
#
# COMPACT_ATOMS: atom_id res chain seq x y z
N MET A 1 -20.46 -20.11 -22.40
CA MET A 1 -19.81 -19.52 -21.22
C MET A 1 -19.30 -18.16 -21.66
N LEU A 2 -19.84 -17.06 -21.11
CA LEU A 2 -19.32 -15.73 -21.39
C LEU A 2 -17.98 -15.62 -20.65
N THR A 3 -16.89 -15.45 -21.38
CA THR A 3 -15.58 -15.11 -20.80
C THR A 3 -15.73 -13.75 -20.12
N GLY A 4 -15.57 -13.71 -18.79
CA GLY A 4 -15.72 -12.48 -18.02
C GLY A 4 -14.78 -11.40 -18.57
N THR A 5 -15.33 -10.20 -18.80
CA THR A 5 -14.53 -9.05 -19.22
C THR A 5 -13.52 -8.74 -18.11
N GLN A 6 -12.24 -8.67 -18.46
CA GLN A 6 -11.20 -8.30 -17.50
C GLN A 6 -11.35 -6.81 -17.16
N ILE A 7 -11.55 -6.51 -15.88
CA ILE A 7 -11.66 -5.15 -15.36
C ILE A 7 -10.29 -4.74 -14.84
N HIS A 8 -9.85 -3.54 -15.21
CA HIS A 8 -8.60 -2.94 -14.75
C HIS A 8 -8.90 -1.65 -13.98
N LEU A 9 -8.23 -1.47 -12.85
CA LEU A 9 -8.22 -0.21 -12.10
C LEU A 9 -6.96 0.57 -12.48
N VAL A 10 -7.12 1.87 -12.74
CA VAL A 10 -6.01 2.78 -13.01
C VAL A 10 -6.05 3.87 -11.94
N PRO A 11 -5.09 3.92 -11.00
CA PRO A 11 -5.01 5.02 -10.04
C PRO A 11 -4.67 6.31 -10.79
N ILE A 12 -5.37 7.38 -10.46
CA ILE A 12 -5.15 8.73 -10.99
C ILE A 12 -4.93 9.69 -9.83
N ASP A 13 -4.40 10.88 -10.11
CA ASP A 13 -4.27 11.97 -9.14
C ASP A 13 -3.36 11.66 -7.92
N HIS A 14 -2.13 11.23 -8.18
CA HIS A 14 -1.10 10.94 -7.17
C HIS A 14 -0.30 12.18 -6.75
N GLY A 15 -0.83 13.40 -6.91
CA GLY A 15 -0.10 14.64 -6.63
C GLY A 15 0.25 14.86 -5.14
N TYR A 16 -0.41 14.13 -4.24
CA TYR A 16 -0.24 14.20 -2.78
C TYR A 16 0.26 12.89 -2.17
N CYS A 17 0.85 11.97 -2.95
CA CYS A 17 1.26 10.64 -2.48
C CYS A 17 2.56 10.60 -1.65
N LEU A 18 3.18 11.75 -1.37
CA LEU A 18 4.40 11.84 -0.55
C LEU A 18 4.23 12.84 0.60
N PRO A 19 3.27 12.64 1.52
CA PRO A 19 3.12 13.51 2.67
C PRO A 19 4.27 13.29 3.66
N GLU A 20 4.55 14.29 4.50
CA GLU A 20 5.53 14.17 5.59
C GLU A 20 4.99 13.34 6.77
N THR A 21 3.66 13.24 6.90
CA THR A 21 2.95 12.49 7.94
C THR A 21 1.65 11.91 7.38
N LEU A 22 1.18 10.80 7.97
CA LEU A 22 -0.12 10.17 7.63
C LEU A 22 -1.27 10.63 8.54
N GLU A 23 -1.00 11.47 9.54
CA GLU A 23 -1.99 11.85 10.57
C GLU A 23 -3.24 12.52 9.99
N ASP A 24 -3.08 13.22 8.86
CA ASP A 24 -4.16 13.92 8.15
C ASP A 24 -4.64 13.18 6.89
N CYS A 25 -4.17 11.95 6.64
CA CYS A 25 -4.56 11.16 5.47
C CYS A 25 -5.80 10.30 5.76
N THR A 26 -6.83 10.45 4.91
CA THR A 26 -8.02 9.59 4.93
C THR A 26 -8.06 8.74 3.68
N PHE A 27 -8.18 7.43 3.84
CA PHE A 27 -8.32 6.47 2.74
C PHE A 27 -9.78 6.02 2.63
N ASP A 28 -10.56 6.68 1.77
CA ASP A 28 -12.01 6.41 1.64
C ASP A 28 -12.35 4.95 1.30
N TRP A 29 -11.46 4.28 0.57
CA TRP A 29 -11.65 2.90 0.13
C TRP A 29 -11.51 1.89 1.27
N LEU A 30 -10.93 2.26 2.42
CA LEU A 30 -10.89 1.39 3.62
C LEU A 30 -12.28 1.10 4.17
N TYR A 31 -13.27 1.95 3.87
CA TYR A 31 -14.66 1.74 4.29
C TYR A 31 -15.44 0.81 3.36
N TRP A 32 -14.84 0.35 2.26
CA TRP A 32 -15.52 -0.52 1.29
C TRP A 32 -15.42 -2.00 1.72
N PRO A 33 -16.44 -2.84 1.44
CA PRO A 33 -16.39 -4.27 1.78
C PRO A 33 -15.17 -5.02 1.20
N GLN A 34 -14.63 -4.53 0.09
CA GLN A 34 -13.46 -5.10 -0.58
C GLN A 34 -12.19 -4.96 0.25
N ALA A 35 -12.06 -3.93 1.10
CA ALA A 35 -10.91 -3.75 1.98
C ALA A 35 -10.84 -4.83 3.09
N CYS A 36 -11.96 -5.50 3.39
CA CYS A 36 -12.01 -6.60 4.34
C CYS A 36 -11.57 -7.95 3.72
N GLN A 37 -11.27 -8.00 2.42
CA GLN A 37 -10.80 -9.24 1.80
C GLN A 37 -9.29 -9.41 2.04
N PRO A 38 -8.83 -10.60 2.45
CA PRO A 38 -7.41 -10.83 2.64
C PRO A 38 -6.68 -10.77 1.30
N TYR A 39 -5.44 -10.30 1.33
CA TYR A 39 -4.57 -10.34 0.17
C TYR A 39 -4.23 -11.78 -0.24
N THR A 40 -3.99 -11.96 -1.54
CA THR A 40 -3.46 -13.24 -2.06
C THR A 40 -2.00 -13.40 -1.65
N SER A 41 -1.51 -14.64 -1.54
CA SER A 41 -0.10 -14.89 -1.23
C SER A 41 0.85 -14.19 -2.20
N SER A 42 0.53 -14.18 -3.50
CA SER A 42 1.33 -13.46 -4.51
C SER A 42 1.36 -11.95 -4.29
N THR A 43 0.30 -11.37 -3.73
CA THR A 43 0.26 -9.94 -3.39
C THR A 43 1.13 -9.66 -2.17
N VAL A 44 1.07 -10.53 -1.15
CA VAL A 44 1.92 -10.44 0.04
C VAL A 44 3.40 -10.57 -0.35
N ASP A 45 3.75 -11.60 -1.14
CA ASP A 45 5.12 -11.81 -1.63
C ASP A 45 5.63 -10.61 -2.44
N TYR A 46 4.76 -9.97 -3.22
CA TYR A 46 5.11 -8.76 -3.96
C TYR A 46 5.39 -7.58 -3.02
N ILE A 47 4.51 -7.34 -2.03
CA ILE A 47 4.69 -6.27 -1.03
C ILE A 47 6.00 -6.49 -0.25
N ASP A 48 6.26 -7.72 0.18
CA ASP A 48 7.48 -8.10 0.90
C ASP A 48 8.75 -7.94 0.06
N SER A 49 8.63 -7.91 -1.27
CA SER A 49 9.75 -7.71 -2.19
C SER A 49 10.10 -6.24 -2.45
N LEU A 50 9.27 -5.30 -1.99
CA LEU A 50 9.49 -3.87 -2.19
C LEU A 50 10.67 -3.36 -1.34
N ASP A 51 11.50 -2.50 -1.93
CA ASP A 51 12.67 -1.91 -1.29
C ASP A 51 12.57 -0.38 -1.35
N ALA A 52 12.10 0.21 -0.25
CA ALA A 52 11.88 1.64 -0.18
C ALA A 52 13.18 2.45 -0.32
N GLU A 53 14.35 1.94 0.09
CA GLU A 53 15.62 2.63 -0.09
C GLU A 53 16.01 2.68 -1.57
N GLN A 54 15.75 1.59 -2.30
CA GLN A 54 15.94 1.56 -3.75
C GLN A 54 15.01 2.58 -4.45
N ASP A 55 13.76 2.67 -4.03
CA ASP A 55 12.79 3.62 -4.59
C ASP A 55 13.17 5.09 -4.30
N ILE A 56 13.60 5.40 -3.06
CA ILE A 56 14.09 6.73 -2.69
C ILE A 56 15.33 7.10 -3.52
N ALA A 57 16.27 6.16 -3.71
CA ALA A 57 17.45 6.38 -4.54
C ALA A 57 17.09 6.65 -6.01
N MET A 58 16.07 5.95 -6.53
CA MET A 58 15.55 6.18 -7.87
C MET A 58 14.91 7.58 -7.99
N LEU A 59 14.10 8.01 -7.03
CA LEU A 59 13.51 9.36 -7.02
C LEU A 59 14.59 10.45 -7.03
N LYS A 60 15.62 10.29 -6.19
CA LYS A 60 16.79 11.19 -6.17
C LYS A 60 17.53 11.22 -7.51
N PHE A 61 17.69 10.07 -8.16
CA PHE A 61 18.32 9.99 -9.49
C PHE A 61 17.57 10.81 -10.55
N TYR A 62 16.23 10.84 -10.48
CA TYR A 62 15.40 11.66 -11.36
C TYR A 62 15.23 13.13 -10.92
N GLY A 63 15.96 13.55 -9.87
CA GLY A 63 16.00 14.93 -9.40
C GLY A 63 14.89 15.27 -8.40
N TRP A 64 14.23 14.27 -7.81
CA TRP A 64 13.29 14.46 -6.71
C TRP A 64 14.02 14.22 -5.39
N ASP A 65 14.39 15.30 -4.71
CA ASP A 65 15.02 15.23 -3.40
C ASP A 65 13.92 15.11 -2.34
N VAL A 66 13.54 13.87 -2.03
CA VAL A 66 12.50 13.55 -1.06
C VAL A 66 13.04 13.84 0.35
N LEU A 67 12.32 14.66 1.11
CA LEU A 67 12.64 14.93 2.52
C LEU A 67 12.64 13.62 3.33
N LEU A 68 13.47 13.54 4.36
CA LEU A 68 13.65 12.32 5.16
C LEU A 68 12.32 11.88 5.80
N GLU A 69 11.48 12.85 6.13
CA GLU A 69 10.15 12.68 6.70
C GLU A 69 9.21 12.02 5.68
N CYS A 70 9.14 12.54 4.45
CA CYS A 70 8.37 11.92 3.35
C CYS A 70 8.88 10.52 2.98
N ALA A 71 10.20 10.31 3.04
CA ALA A 71 10.82 9.01 2.78
C ALA A 71 10.42 7.96 3.84
N ARG A 72 10.29 8.36 5.11
CA ARG A 72 9.77 7.48 6.17
C ARG A 72 8.32 7.14 5.96
N THR A 73 7.49 8.10 5.57
CA THR A 73 6.10 7.84 5.23
C THR A 73 5.96 6.90 4.03
N LEU A 74 6.80 7.04 3.00
CA LEU A 74 6.84 6.08 1.89
C LEU A 74 7.19 4.65 2.38
N CYS A 75 8.18 4.50 3.27
CA CYS A 75 8.49 3.23 3.89
C CYS A 75 7.33 2.67 4.70
N GLU A 76 6.64 3.53 5.46
CA GLU A 76 5.47 3.19 6.26
C GLU A 76 4.25 2.83 5.40
N GLU A 77 4.01 3.47 4.26
CA GLU A 77 2.94 3.09 3.33
C GLU A 77 3.18 1.68 2.76
N VAL A 78 4.43 1.36 2.40
CA VAL A 78 4.83 0.01 1.97
C VAL A 78 4.66 -1.01 3.10
N PHE A 79 4.93 -0.63 4.36
CA PHE A 79 4.90 -1.53 5.52
C PHE A 79 3.52 -1.68 6.18
N LEU A 80 2.73 -0.62 6.32
CA LEU A 80 1.51 -0.60 7.14
C LEU A 80 0.31 -1.24 6.44
N GLU A 81 0.20 -1.14 5.12
CA GLU A 81 -0.83 -1.91 4.40
C GLU A 81 -0.54 -3.41 4.39
N GLY A 82 0.73 -3.80 4.27
CA GLY A 82 1.16 -5.20 4.37
C GLY A 82 0.90 -5.79 5.77
N VAL A 83 1.10 -5.01 6.83
CA VAL A 83 0.95 -5.46 8.23
C VAL A 83 -0.51 -5.42 8.72
N SER A 84 -1.34 -4.46 8.30
CA SER A 84 -2.76 -4.41 8.74
C SER A 84 -3.59 -5.57 8.18
N ALA A 85 -3.30 -6.04 6.96
CA ALA A 85 -3.94 -7.22 6.40
C ALA A 85 -3.60 -8.51 7.19
N ILE A 86 -2.45 -8.53 7.88
CA ILE A 86 -2.01 -9.65 8.73
C ILE A 86 -2.75 -9.64 10.07
N MET A 87 -2.98 -8.47 10.69
CA MET A 87 -3.58 -8.40 12.03
C MET A 87 -5.07 -8.74 12.09
N ASP A 88 -5.84 -8.55 11.00
CA ASP A 88 -7.24 -9.00 10.94
C ASP A 88 -7.36 -10.51 10.71
N SER A 89 -6.47 -11.13 9.94
CA SER A 89 -6.50 -12.59 9.73
C SER A 89 -6.11 -13.41 10.98
N HIS A 90 -5.29 -12.85 11.86
CA HIS A 90 -4.77 -13.56 13.04
C HIS A 90 -5.68 -13.43 14.29
N LEU A 91 -6.58 -12.44 14.33
CA LEU A 91 -7.52 -12.24 15.44
C LEU A 91 -8.84 -13.02 15.28
N ASP A 92 -9.24 -13.35 14.05
CA ASP A 92 -10.42 -14.18 13.81
C ASP A 92 -10.14 -15.69 13.93
N MET A 93 -8.90 -16.15 13.72
CA MET A 93 -8.53 -17.56 13.91
C MET A 93 -8.29 -17.94 15.39
N LEU A 94 -8.02 -16.98 16.27
CA LEU A 94 -7.82 -17.20 17.71
C LEU A 94 -9.13 -17.08 18.54
N LYS A 95 -10.28 -16.92 17.88
CA LYS A 95 -11.62 -16.87 18.51
C LYS A 95 -12.56 -18.00 18.10
N GLN A 96 -12.04 -19.08 17.50
CA GLN A 96 -12.77 -20.32 17.23
C GLN A 96 -12.08 -21.54 17.83
#